data_AF-A0AAN9YNF9-F1
#
_entry.id   AF-A0AAN9YNF9-F1
#
_cell.length_a   1.000
_cell.length_b   1.000
_cell.length_c   1.000
_cell.angle_alpha   90.00
_cell.angle_beta   90.00
_cell.angle_gamma   90.00
#
_symmetry.space_group_name_H-M   'P 1'
#
loop_
_entity.id
_entity.type
_entity.pdbx_description
1 polymer ?
#
loop_
_entity_poly.entity_id
_entity_poly.type
_entity_poly.pdbx_seq_one_letter_code
_entity_poly.pdbx_strand_id
1 'polypeptide(L)'
;MASPSTVVAPNLPTPGIRNPFDPTKDSTGESAIRQDEVKSYNGDLTSPATSENGLKVNTLAATAATPDTRGPFDPMKYSTKESTSKPKVTKSAQATNNQKLPVEEAENHVIVATTKAERNNKKSNLTNQPATEAAAKLDPASHPDETLRLASLRLVNKIFTTKVANRYMSFAEIDGWTCQVPTRAFREGEIVLYFENDSFLPATDNRFASLRPLQTFDGKLGYRVKTRRFGTDELKIITQGYLYPVEKFPEIWDEVSIVRQVVAMGPTSLSERTVNLIILAIYRQTNWAERLGIKKWVATQPIQPQSEHPRLGNFPKRIFSGTDITRLQDCPNLFWHAKYQNRTYQESVKMDGASMTVYFVKKNSHYFDELNPLPEKVGPNSVLDNGRFGVCSKNYDLNELKPCNYGYWRTALQYDLPTKLSRIGRNIAISGELCGDGINGNREGIASGKKEFFVYWIFDIDRQKHLNPREVVIRAEQLGLKHVPVLGYVKIPEIAEGHRDLQKRADEELGEGLVFKCLEDGRSFKVLSNTYLEKHDV
;
A
#
# COMPACT_ATOMS: atom_id res chain seq x y z
N MET A 1 -64.22 -9.16 -27.64
CA MET A 1 -63.61 -9.32 -26.30
C MET A 1 -62.13 -8.99 -26.50
N ALA A 2 -61.66 -7.81 -26.12
CA ALA A 2 -61.36 -7.37 -24.75
C ALA A 2 -59.93 -7.80 -24.35
N SER A 3 -58.96 -6.95 -24.71
CA SER A 3 -57.54 -7.10 -24.34
C SER A 3 -57.32 -6.69 -22.87
N PRO A 4 -56.37 -7.30 -22.13
CA PRO A 4 -56.01 -6.86 -20.79
C PRO A 4 -55.15 -5.58 -20.83
N SER A 5 -55.45 -4.63 -19.94
CA SER A 5 -54.83 -3.30 -19.91
C SER A 5 -53.44 -3.28 -19.28
N THR A 6 -52.50 -2.56 -19.91
CA THR A 6 -51.21 -2.22 -19.30
C THR A 6 -51.38 -1.10 -18.26
N VAL A 7 -50.99 -1.34 -17.01
CA VAL A 7 -50.99 -0.31 -15.96
C VAL A 7 -49.67 0.47 -15.99
N VAL A 8 -49.74 1.79 -16.15
CA VAL A 8 -48.59 2.70 -16.12
C VAL A 8 -48.33 3.17 -14.69
N ALA A 9 -47.08 3.05 -14.23
CA ALA A 9 -46.62 3.69 -12.99
C ALA A 9 -46.02 5.08 -13.29
N PRO A 10 -46.27 6.11 -12.46
CA PRO A 10 -45.79 7.48 -12.72
C PRO A 10 -44.31 7.67 -12.35
N ASN A 11 -43.61 8.46 -13.16
CA ASN A 11 -42.24 8.90 -12.85
C ASN A 11 -42.24 9.94 -11.70
N LEU A 12 -41.42 9.71 -10.68
CA LEU A 12 -41.07 10.73 -9.67
C LEU A 12 -39.85 11.53 -10.15
N PRO A 13 -39.84 12.88 -10.02
CA PRO A 13 -38.73 13.70 -10.48
C PRO A 13 -37.54 13.67 -9.50
N THR A 14 -36.34 13.44 -10.04
CA THR A 14 -35.09 13.45 -9.26
C THR A 14 -34.69 14.88 -8.88
N PRO A 15 -34.34 15.17 -7.61
CA PRO A 15 -33.81 16.49 -7.23
C PRO A 15 -32.44 16.75 -7.86
N GLY A 16 -32.32 17.80 -8.67
CA GLY A 16 -31.06 18.19 -9.32
C GLY A 16 -30.06 18.79 -8.32
N ILE A 17 -28.92 18.14 -8.12
CA ILE A 17 -27.82 18.66 -7.30
C ILE A 17 -27.15 19.82 -8.05
N ARG A 18 -27.32 21.05 -7.56
CA ARG A 18 -26.64 22.24 -8.10
C ARG A 18 -25.17 22.27 -7.68
N ASN A 19 -24.27 22.53 -8.63
CA ASN A 19 -22.86 22.79 -8.38
C ASN A 19 -22.66 24.27 -7.99
N PRO A 20 -22.18 24.61 -6.77
CA PRO A 20 -22.18 25.99 -6.27
C PRO A 20 -20.91 26.78 -6.60
N PHE A 21 -20.39 26.65 -7.83
CA PHE A 21 -19.18 27.36 -8.29
C PHE A 21 -19.25 27.73 -9.78
N ASP A 22 -20.09 28.71 -10.12
CA ASP A 22 -20.06 29.40 -11.41
C ASP A 22 -20.60 30.85 -11.28
N PRO A 23 -19.76 31.87 -11.58
CA PRO A 23 -20.20 33.25 -11.70
C PRO A 23 -19.82 33.87 -13.07
N THR A 24 -20.71 33.88 -14.07
CA THR A 24 -21.34 35.13 -14.59
C THR A 24 -22.25 34.97 -15.83
N LYS A 25 -23.39 35.69 -15.77
CA LYS A 25 -24.15 36.36 -16.86
C LYS A 25 -24.88 35.55 -17.95
N ASP A 26 -26.19 35.80 -18.03
CA ASP A 26 -27.02 35.68 -19.23
C ASP A 26 -26.63 36.69 -20.33
N SER A 27 -26.77 36.32 -21.61
CA SER A 27 -27.43 37.17 -22.64
C SER A 27 -27.86 36.37 -23.89
N THR A 28 -29.15 36.44 -24.20
CA THR A 28 -29.83 36.34 -25.51
C THR A 28 -29.00 36.19 -26.80
N GLY A 29 -29.37 35.24 -27.67
CA GLY A 29 -29.01 35.22 -29.10
C GLY A 29 -29.54 33.99 -29.85
N GLU A 30 -30.35 34.19 -30.89
CA GLU A 30 -30.92 33.11 -31.74
C GLU A 30 -30.11 32.88 -33.04
N SER A 31 -30.20 31.66 -33.59
CA SER A 31 -30.63 31.36 -34.99
C SER A 31 -29.81 30.33 -35.81
N ALA A 32 -30.58 29.56 -36.60
CA ALA A 32 -30.32 29.04 -37.96
C ALA A 32 -29.02 28.28 -38.33
N ILE A 33 -29.12 26.94 -38.25
CA ILE A 33 -28.94 25.96 -39.36
C ILE A 33 -28.35 26.46 -40.70
N ARG A 34 -27.31 25.78 -41.21
CA ARG A 34 -27.18 25.35 -42.64
C ARG A 34 -26.16 24.21 -42.83
N GLN A 35 -26.21 23.58 -44.01
CA GLN A 35 -25.41 22.39 -44.40
C GLN A 35 -24.43 22.73 -45.56
N ASP A 36 -23.90 21.68 -46.20
CA ASP A 36 -23.24 21.67 -47.53
C ASP A 36 -21.75 22.12 -47.54
N GLU A 37 -20.84 21.53 -48.35
CA GLU A 37 -20.94 20.39 -49.29
C GLU A 37 -19.58 19.66 -49.45
N VAL A 38 -19.56 18.52 -50.16
CA VAL A 38 -18.35 17.70 -50.46
C VAL A 38 -17.89 17.89 -51.90
N LYS A 39 -16.57 18.00 -52.15
CA LYS A 39 -15.98 17.79 -53.49
C LYS A 39 -14.70 16.95 -53.48
N SER A 40 -14.59 16.10 -54.50
CA SER A 40 -13.53 15.11 -54.79
C SER A 40 -12.64 15.56 -55.96
N TYR A 41 -11.46 14.94 -56.14
CA TYR A 41 -10.80 14.83 -57.45
C TYR A 41 -9.97 13.54 -57.58
N ASN A 42 -9.77 13.08 -58.82
CA ASN A 42 -9.14 11.80 -59.22
C ASN A 42 -8.10 12.00 -60.35
N GLY A 43 -7.21 11.01 -60.54
CA GLY A 43 -6.32 10.81 -61.70
C GLY A 43 -4.99 10.17 -61.26
N ASP A 44 -4.51 8.99 -61.73
CA ASP A 44 -4.33 8.42 -63.09
C ASP A 44 -3.24 9.14 -63.92
N LEU A 45 -2.33 8.47 -64.66
CA LEU A 45 -2.07 7.04 -64.88
C LEU A 45 -0.65 6.80 -65.49
N THR A 46 -0.37 5.54 -65.90
CA THR A 46 0.58 5.06 -66.94
C THR A 46 1.93 4.43 -66.54
N SER A 47 2.34 3.46 -67.39
CA SER A 47 3.62 2.73 -67.48
C SER A 47 3.79 2.28 -68.95
N PRO A 48 4.96 1.79 -69.40
CA PRO A 48 5.01 0.36 -69.82
C PRO A 48 6.38 -0.35 -69.70
N ALA A 49 6.43 -1.61 -70.18
CA ALA A 49 7.53 -2.61 -70.15
C ALA A 49 8.83 -2.24 -70.90
N THR A 50 9.97 -2.91 -70.71
CA THR A 50 10.39 -4.23 -71.29
C THR A 50 11.84 -4.61 -70.85
N SER A 51 12.39 -5.85 -70.92
CA SER A 51 11.87 -7.23 -71.08
C SER A 51 12.95 -8.34 -70.90
N GLU A 52 12.55 -9.48 -70.30
CA GLU A 52 13.00 -10.89 -70.55
C GLU A 52 14.33 -11.52 -70.02
N ASN A 53 14.24 -12.86 -69.82
CA ASN A 53 15.28 -13.90 -69.59
C ASN A 53 16.20 -13.80 -68.35
N GLY A 54 16.28 -14.76 -67.41
CA GLY A 54 15.38 -15.90 -67.11
C GLY A 54 16.09 -17.24 -66.77
N LEU A 55 16.14 -17.63 -65.49
CA LEU A 55 16.13 -19.05 -65.07
C LEU A 55 15.66 -19.28 -63.62
N LYS A 56 15.27 -20.54 -63.35
CA LYS A 56 14.55 -21.15 -62.20
C LYS A 56 15.46 -21.40 -60.97
N VAL A 57 15.01 -21.65 -59.72
CA VAL A 57 13.69 -21.62 -59.02
C VAL A 57 13.88 -21.63 -57.48
N ASN A 58 12.95 -21.00 -56.75
CA ASN A 58 12.59 -21.13 -55.31
C ASN A 58 13.59 -21.66 -54.26
N THR A 59 13.83 -20.85 -53.22
CA THR A 59 13.15 -21.07 -51.92
C THR A 59 12.83 -19.72 -51.25
N LEU A 60 11.86 -19.67 -50.35
CA LEU A 60 11.28 -18.44 -49.80
C LEU A 60 12.10 -17.82 -48.66
N ALA A 61 12.17 -16.48 -48.64
CA ALA A 61 12.56 -15.69 -47.49
C ALA A 61 11.47 -14.63 -47.20
N ALA A 62 11.19 -14.39 -45.94
CA ALA A 62 10.31 -13.31 -45.48
C ALA A 62 11.12 -12.34 -44.62
N THR A 63 11.47 -11.18 -45.18
CA THR A 63 12.21 -10.12 -44.47
C THR A 63 11.26 -9.26 -43.63
N ALA A 64 11.71 -8.86 -42.44
CA ALA A 64 10.90 -8.13 -41.48
C ALA A 64 10.64 -6.67 -41.89
N ALA A 65 9.45 -6.16 -41.54
CA ALA A 65 9.12 -4.74 -41.62
C ALA A 65 9.62 -4.00 -40.36
N THR A 66 10.11 -2.77 -40.54
CA THR A 66 10.58 -1.89 -39.47
C THR A 66 9.44 -1.08 -38.82
N PRO A 67 9.40 -0.93 -37.48
CA PRO A 67 8.44 -0.04 -36.83
C PRO A 67 8.93 1.42 -36.75
N ASP A 68 8.11 2.31 -37.33
CA ASP A 68 7.92 3.74 -37.04
C ASP A 68 8.69 4.37 -35.84
N THR A 69 9.52 5.38 -36.13
CA THR A 69 10.30 6.14 -35.14
C THR A 69 9.56 7.40 -34.67
N ARG A 70 8.90 7.33 -33.50
CA ARG A 70 8.36 8.53 -32.84
C ARG A 70 9.46 9.29 -32.11
N GLY A 71 9.66 10.56 -32.49
CA GLY A 71 10.63 11.45 -31.84
C GLY A 71 10.26 11.84 -30.40
N PRO A 72 11.22 12.34 -29.60
CA PRO A 72 10.98 12.74 -28.21
C PRO A 72 10.06 13.96 -28.10
N PHE A 73 9.37 14.05 -26.97
CA PHE A 73 8.40 15.11 -26.65
C PHE A 73 9.07 16.47 -26.38
N ASP A 74 8.61 17.51 -27.08
CA ASP A 74 9.05 18.91 -26.89
C ASP A 74 8.07 19.67 -25.97
N PRO A 75 8.47 20.04 -24.74
CA PRO A 75 7.61 20.76 -23.79
C PRO A 75 7.49 22.27 -24.06
N MET A 76 8.25 22.86 -24.99
CA MET A 76 8.31 24.33 -25.15
C MET A 76 7.09 24.94 -25.84
N LYS A 77 6.21 24.14 -26.47
CA LYS A 77 5.08 24.62 -27.30
C LYS A 77 3.88 25.23 -26.56
N TYR A 78 3.87 25.23 -25.22
CA TYR A 78 2.75 25.75 -24.42
C TYR A 78 3.16 26.89 -23.46
N SER A 79 4.18 27.69 -23.80
CA SER A 79 4.60 28.84 -23.00
C SER A 79 4.11 30.17 -23.60
N THR A 80 2.99 30.69 -23.09
CA THR A 80 2.55 32.07 -23.34
C THR A 80 2.98 33.00 -22.21
N LYS A 81 3.73 34.03 -22.60
CA LYS A 81 4.03 35.27 -21.87
C LYS A 81 2.74 36.08 -21.61
N GLU A 82 2.69 37.19 -20.86
CA GLU A 82 3.63 37.98 -20.01
C GLU A 82 2.71 38.66 -18.92
N SER A 83 3.08 39.45 -17.92
CA SER A 83 4.33 40.15 -17.54
C SER A 83 4.46 40.27 -16.00
N THR A 84 4.17 41.44 -15.39
CA THR A 84 4.46 41.77 -13.98
C THR A 84 3.60 42.91 -13.40
N SER A 85 3.21 42.85 -12.11
CA SER A 85 2.88 44.04 -11.30
C SER A 85 2.94 43.79 -9.79
N LYS A 86 3.62 44.68 -9.04
CA LYS A 86 3.43 44.85 -7.57
C LYS A 86 2.45 46.01 -7.32
N PRO A 87 1.81 46.09 -6.14
CA PRO A 87 2.15 47.24 -5.29
C PRO A 87 2.22 46.97 -3.77
N LYS A 88 2.54 48.04 -3.04
CA LYS A 88 3.01 48.17 -1.66
C LYS A 88 1.96 47.87 -0.57
N VAL A 89 2.43 47.19 0.50
CA VAL A 89 2.48 47.64 1.90
C VAL A 89 1.59 48.82 2.35
N THR A 90 0.85 48.65 3.45
CA THR A 90 0.63 49.70 4.48
C THR A 90 0.50 49.06 5.88
N LYS A 91 0.83 49.79 6.97
CA LYS A 91 0.71 49.37 8.39
C LYS A 91 -0.12 50.37 9.20
N SER A 92 -0.91 49.89 10.17
CA SER A 92 -1.27 50.57 11.44
C SER A 92 -2.08 49.59 12.33
N ALA A 93 -1.62 49.26 13.55
CA ALA A 93 -2.01 49.85 14.85
C ALA A 93 -3.44 49.44 15.30
N GLN A 94 -3.66 48.66 16.38
CA GLN A 94 -3.38 48.85 17.83
C GLN A 94 -4.38 49.78 18.57
N ALA A 95 -5.31 49.16 19.31
CA ALA A 95 -6.00 49.64 20.52
C ALA A 95 -6.70 48.41 21.15
N THR A 96 -6.37 47.80 22.31
CA THR A 96 -6.17 48.21 23.74
C THR A 96 -7.43 48.11 24.62
N ASN A 97 -7.35 47.26 25.66
CA ASN A 97 -8.15 47.26 26.92
C ASN A 97 -9.66 46.91 26.84
N ASN A 98 -10.33 46.40 27.90
CA ASN A 98 -9.93 46.18 29.31
C ASN A 98 -10.74 45.07 30.06
N GLN A 99 -10.29 44.72 31.29
CA GLN A 99 -11.06 44.23 32.48
C GLN A 99 -11.88 42.89 32.36
N LYS A 100 -11.61 41.77 33.08
CA LYS A 100 -11.66 41.46 34.56
C LYS A 100 -12.97 41.94 35.27
N LEU A 101 -13.65 41.22 36.18
CA LEU A 101 -13.50 39.89 36.81
C LEU A 101 -14.93 39.29 37.18
N PRO A 102 -15.26 38.63 38.33
CA PRO A 102 -15.69 37.20 38.32
C PRO A 102 -17.08 36.90 38.96
N VAL A 103 -17.51 35.63 38.93
CA VAL A 103 -18.47 35.02 39.88
C VAL A 103 -18.08 33.55 40.12
N GLU A 104 -18.31 33.04 41.33
CA GLU A 104 -17.94 31.70 41.81
C GLU A 104 -19.13 30.71 41.91
N GLU A 105 -18.78 29.43 42.03
CA GLU A 105 -19.46 28.32 42.75
C GLU A 105 -20.99 28.13 42.76
N ALA A 106 -21.41 26.90 42.43
CA ALA A 106 -22.29 26.10 43.29
C ALA A 106 -22.10 24.59 43.00
N GLU A 107 -21.76 23.80 44.02
CA GLU A 107 -21.75 22.32 43.93
C GLU A 107 -23.15 21.74 44.16
N ASN A 108 -23.34 20.45 43.83
CA ASN A 108 -24.29 19.62 44.57
C ASN A 108 -23.90 18.13 44.54
N HIS A 109 -23.82 17.51 45.72
CA HIS A 109 -23.54 16.09 45.90
C HIS A 109 -24.84 15.28 46.08
N VAL A 110 -24.84 14.01 45.65
CA VAL A 110 -25.78 13.00 46.16
C VAL A 110 -25.00 11.73 46.54
N ILE A 111 -25.22 11.24 47.76
CA ILE A 111 -24.56 10.07 48.34
C ILE A 111 -25.58 8.96 48.55
N VAL A 112 -25.27 7.73 48.13
CA VAL A 112 -25.86 6.50 48.71
C VAL A 112 -24.75 5.45 48.83
N ALA A 113 -24.67 4.78 49.98
CA ALA A 113 -23.73 3.69 50.25
C ALA A 113 -24.37 2.62 51.14
N THR A 114 -24.06 1.34 50.92
CA THR A 114 -24.38 0.15 51.75
C THR A 114 -23.90 -1.12 50.99
N THR A 115 -23.39 -2.22 51.56
CA THR A 115 -22.91 -2.51 52.94
C THR A 115 -21.85 -3.64 52.90
N LYS A 116 -21.20 -3.92 54.05
CA LYS A 116 -20.14 -4.93 54.23
C LYS A 116 -20.64 -6.38 54.25
N ALA A 117 -19.75 -7.32 53.92
CA ALA A 117 -19.63 -8.61 54.64
C ALA A 117 -18.21 -9.20 54.52
N GLU A 118 -17.53 -9.44 55.65
CA GLU A 118 -16.27 -10.20 55.72
C GLU A 118 -16.51 -11.55 56.41
N ARG A 119 -15.72 -12.58 56.07
CA ARG A 119 -15.47 -13.72 56.98
C ARG A 119 -14.14 -14.41 56.67
N ASN A 120 -13.20 -14.32 57.62
CA ASN A 120 -11.94 -15.06 57.62
C ASN A 120 -12.12 -16.43 58.28
N ASN A 121 -11.39 -17.46 57.82
CA ASN A 121 -10.75 -18.38 58.76
C ASN A 121 -9.46 -19.04 58.21
N LYS A 122 -8.62 -19.48 59.15
CA LYS A 122 -7.34 -20.20 58.98
C LYS A 122 -7.61 -21.74 59.04
N LYS A 123 -6.71 -22.70 58.76
CA LYS A 123 -5.28 -22.74 58.36
C LYS A 123 -4.97 -24.19 57.89
N SER A 124 -4.06 -24.39 56.93
CA SER A 124 -3.19 -25.58 56.89
C SER A 124 -2.03 -25.37 55.91
N ASN A 125 -0.81 -25.75 56.30
CA ASN A 125 0.36 -25.72 55.42
C ASN A 125 0.47 -27.04 54.63
N LEU A 126 0.84 -26.96 53.36
CA LEU A 126 1.61 -28.01 52.68
C LEU A 126 2.47 -27.36 51.59
N THR A 127 3.73 -27.74 51.52
CA THR A 127 4.75 -27.13 50.65
C THR A 127 4.74 -27.74 49.26
N ASN A 128 4.68 -26.90 48.23
CA ASN A 128 5.39 -27.10 46.96
C ASN A 128 5.40 -25.77 46.17
N GLN A 129 6.54 -25.39 45.61
CA GLN A 129 6.67 -24.28 44.67
C GLN A 129 6.58 -24.81 43.23
N PRO A 130 5.63 -24.35 42.40
CA PRO A 130 5.80 -24.33 40.96
C PRO A 130 6.74 -23.19 40.58
N ALA A 131 7.62 -23.40 39.60
CA ALA A 131 8.44 -22.33 39.06
C ALA A 131 7.56 -21.29 38.35
N THR A 132 7.85 -20.00 38.54
CA THR A 132 7.18 -18.93 37.81
C THR A 132 7.55 -18.94 36.34
N GLU A 133 6.62 -19.31 35.46
CA GLU A 133 6.73 -19.03 34.04
C GLU A 133 6.84 -17.51 33.84
N ALA A 134 7.94 -17.07 33.23
CA ALA A 134 8.16 -15.67 32.92
C ALA A 134 7.31 -15.27 31.70
N ALA A 135 6.04 -14.93 31.94
CA ALA A 135 5.15 -14.39 30.92
C ALA A 135 5.85 -13.23 30.18
N ALA A 136 6.14 -13.43 28.90
CA ALA A 136 6.94 -12.50 28.11
C ALA A 136 6.22 -11.15 28.02
N LYS A 137 6.83 -10.09 28.56
CA LYS A 137 6.30 -8.74 28.42
C LYS A 137 6.30 -8.37 26.94
N LEU A 138 5.11 -8.21 26.37
CA LEU A 138 4.93 -7.70 25.02
C LEU A 138 5.58 -6.32 24.90
N ASP A 139 6.37 -6.16 23.85
CA ASP A 139 7.07 -4.92 23.52
C ASP A 139 6.07 -3.92 22.91
N PRO A 140 5.79 -2.76 23.55
CA PRO A 140 4.83 -1.78 23.03
C PRO A 140 5.28 -1.10 21.73
N ALA A 141 6.50 -1.39 21.23
CA ALA A 141 6.93 -1.03 19.88
C ALA A 141 6.41 -1.98 18.78
N SER A 142 5.74 -3.09 19.12
CA SER A 142 5.16 -3.99 18.11
C SER A 142 4.05 -3.27 17.32
N HIS A 143 4.26 -3.10 16.01
CA HIS A 143 3.23 -2.60 15.10
C HIS A 143 2.35 -3.80 14.67
N PRO A 144 1.11 -3.95 15.18
CA PRO A 144 0.32 -5.18 14.99
C PRO A 144 -0.09 -5.42 13.52
N ASP A 145 -0.02 -4.40 12.69
CA ASP A 145 -0.36 -4.39 11.26
C ASP A 145 0.82 -4.88 10.38
N GLU A 146 2.08 -4.67 10.80
CA GLU A 146 3.26 -5.08 10.03
C GLU A 146 3.67 -6.54 10.26
N THR A 147 3.38 -7.10 11.44
CA THR A 147 3.75 -8.48 11.79
C THR A 147 2.70 -9.51 11.39
N LEU A 148 1.42 -9.12 11.35
CA LEU A 148 0.25 -9.98 11.10
C LEU A 148 0.37 -10.96 9.92
N ARG A 149 1.12 -10.61 8.86
CA ARG A 149 1.24 -11.44 7.64
C ARG A 149 2.50 -12.31 7.60
N LEU A 150 3.52 -11.96 8.40
CA LEU A 150 4.83 -12.62 8.41
C LEU A 150 4.73 -14.12 8.74
N ALA A 151 3.76 -14.52 9.57
CA ALA A 151 3.44 -15.92 9.80
C ALA A 151 1.93 -16.11 9.67
N SER A 152 1.49 -17.00 8.77
CA SER A 152 0.08 -17.24 8.49
C SER A 152 -0.18 -18.70 8.11
N LEU A 153 -1.36 -19.21 8.49
CA LEU A 153 -1.84 -20.50 8.00
C LEU A 153 -2.25 -20.34 6.52
N ARG A 154 -1.84 -21.29 5.67
CA ARG A 154 -2.10 -21.31 4.23
C ARG A 154 -2.50 -22.72 3.77
N LEU A 155 -3.12 -22.83 2.60
CA LEU A 155 -3.44 -24.12 1.97
C LEU A 155 -2.38 -24.46 0.92
N VAL A 156 -1.87 -25.70 0.90
CA VAL A 156 -1.08 -26.19 -0.23
C VAL A 156 -1.98 -26.39 -1.44
N ASN A 157 -1.85 -25.54 -2.46
CA ASN A 157 -2.63 -25.60 -3.69
C ASN A 157 -2.20 -26.77 -4.58
N LYS A 158 -0.89 -26.97 -4.71
CA LYS A 158 -0.27 -27.96 -5.60
C LYS A 158 1.17 -28.29 -5.16
N ILE A 159 1.64 -29.50 -5.44
CA ILE A 159 3.03 -29.92 -5.23
C ILE A 159 3.60 -30.46 -6.54
N PHE A 160 4.81 -30.02 -6.90
CA PHE A 160 5.52 -30.54 -8.07
C PHE A 160 7.00 -30.79 -7.78
N THR A 161 7.56 -31.83 -8.42
CA THR A 161 8.99 -32.10 -8.43
C THR A 161 9.51 -31.90 -9.84
N THR A 162 10.61 -31.15 -10.01
CA THR A 162 11.22 -30.90 -11.32
C THR A 162 12.75 -30.89 -11.23
N LYS A 163 13.43 -31.08 -12.36
CA LYS A 163 14.89 -31.17 -12.44
C LYS A 163 15.48 -29.77 -12.66
N VAL A 164 16.12 -29.23 -11.63
CA VAL A 164 16.71 -27.88 -11.62
C VAL A 164 18.21 -28.00 -11.31
N ALA A 165 19.07 -27.38 -12.13
CA ALA A 165 20.53 -27.48 -11.99
C ALA A 165 21.03 -28.93 -11.78
N ASN A 166 20.52 -29.86 -12.60
CA ASN A 166 20.75 -31.30 -12.53
C ASN A 166 20.31 -32.06 -11.25
N ARG A 167 19.56 -31.42 -10.34
CA ARG A 167 18.98 -32.06 -9.15
C ARG A 167 17.46 -32.05 -9.21
N TYR A 168 16.81 -33.13 -8.77
CA TYR A 168 15.36 -33.11 -8.59
C TYR A 168 15.02 -32.35 -7.31
N MET A 169 14.18 -31.32 -7.44
CA MET A 169 13.78 -30.44 -6.36
C MET A 169 12.25 -30.37 -6.30
N SER A 170 11.71 -30.35 -5.07
CA SER A 170 10.28 -30.34 -4.81
C SER A 170 9.83 -28.94 -4.38
N PHE A 171 8.68 -28.52 -4.89
CA PHE A 171 8.11 -27.21 -4.69
C PHE A 171 6.62 -27.33 -4.35
N ALA A 172 6.13 -26.42 -3.50
CA ALA A 172 4.72 -26.27 -3.18
C ALA A 172 4.22 -24.90 -3.67
N GLU A 173 3.07 -24.88 -4.33
CA GLU A 173 2.31 -23.67 -4.66
C GLU A 173 1.32 -23.40 -3.52
N ILE A 174 1.29 -22.16 -3.03
CA ILE A 174 0.45 -21.71 -1.91
C ILE A 174 -0.06 -20.29 -2.20
N ASP A 175 -1.38 -20.13 -2.34
CA ASP A 175 -2.04 -18.94 -2.89
C ASP A 175 -1.46 -18.50 -4.25
N GLY A 176 -0.53 -17.53 -4.25
CA GLY A 176 0.21 -17.05 -5.42
C GLY A 176 1.74 -17.12 -5.26
N TRP A 177 2.23 -17.78 -4.22
CA TRP A 177 3.66 -18.02 -3.97
C TRP A 177 4.06 -19.45 -4.40
N THR A 178 5.34 -19.61 -4.73
CA THR A 178 5.99 -20.93 -4.80
C THR A 178 7.03 -21.03 -3.68
N CYS A 179 7.08 -22.17 -2.98
CA CYS A 179 8.05 -22.44 -1.92
C CYS A 179 8.86 -23.70 -2.26
N GLN A 180 10.19 -23.66 -2.09
CA GLN A 180 10.99 -24.88 -2.11
C GLN A 180 10.76 -25.67 -0.83
N VAL A 181 10.40 -26.95 -0.96
CA VAL A 181 10.08 -27.86 0.14
C VAL A 181 10.96 -29.12 0.11
N PRO A 182 11.12 -29.86 1.22
CA PRO A 182 11.71 -31.19 1.18
C PRO A 182 10.77 -32.16 0.45
N THR A 183 11.33 -33.11 -0.29
CA THR A 183 10.57 -34.10 -1.06
C THR A 183 9.68 -34.96 -0.14
N ARG A 184 8.38 -35.07 -0.47
CA ARG A 184 7.34 -35.77 0.31
C ARG A 184 7.08 -35.22 1.72
N ALA A 185 7.46 -33.97 2.02
CA ALA A 185 7.21 -33.36 3.34
C ALA A 185 5.80 -32.79 3.54
N PHE A 186 4.99 -32.71 2.48
CA PHE A 186 3.64 -32.12 2.45
C PHE A 186 2.74 -32.86 1.46
N ARG A 187 1.42 -32.66 1.53
CA ARG A 187 0.43 -33.08 0.53
C ARG A 187 -0.41 -31.90 0.01
N GLU A 188 -1.04 -32.07 -1.15
CA GLU A 188 -1.99 -31.08 -1.68
C GLU A 188 -3.25 -31.01 -0.78
N GLY A 189 -3.82 -29.81 -0.62
CA GLY A 189 -4.96 -29.57 0.27
C GLY A 189 -4.62 -29.51 1.77
N GLU A 190 -3.36 -29.68 2.16
CA GLU A 190 -2.88 -29.55 3.53
C GLU A 190 -2.88 -28.10 4.03
N ILE A 191 -3.14 -27.90 5.33
CA ILE A 191 -2.87 -26.61 5.99
C ILE A 191 -1.43 -26.60 6.45
N VAL A 192 -0.69 -25.55 6.11
CA VAL A 192 0.71 -25.34 6.45
C VAL A 192 0.91 -23.99 7.12
N LEU A 193 1.91 -23.89 7.99
CA LEU A 193 2.36 -22.61 8.53
C LEU A 193 3.38 -22.01 7.54
N TYR A 194 2.99 -20.88 6.95
CA TYR A 194 3.80 -20.12 6.00
C TYR A 194 4.44 -18.93 6.69
N PHE A 195 5.75 -18.80 6.50
CA PHE A 195 6.52 -17.62 6.86
C PHE A 195 6.80 -16.80 5.60
N GLU A 196 6.38 -15.53 5.58
CA GLU A 196 6.56 -14.63 4.43
C GLU A 196 8.03 -14.23 4.25
N ASN A 197 8.41 -13.76 3.06
CA ASN A 197 9.64 -13.00 2.88
C ASN A 197 9.76 -11.87 3.93
N ASP A 198 10.98 -11.60 4.38
CA ASP A 198 11.32 -10.70 5.49
C ASP A 198 10.91 -11.17 6.88
N SER A 199 10.43 -12.40 7.04
CA SER A 199 10.33 -13.00 8.37
C SER A 199 11.72 -13.30 8.93
N PHE A 200 12.05 -12.74 10.10
CA PHE A 200 13.22 -13.13 10.88
C PHE A 200 12.83 -14.20 11.89
N LEU A 201 13.29 -15.44 11.63
CA LEU A 201 13.00 -16.62 12.43
C LEU A 201 14.12 -16.82 13.48
N PRO A 202 13.88 -16.58 14.78
CA PRO A 202 14.94 -16.52 15.78
C PRO A 202 15.52 -17.91 16.07
N ALA A 203 16.86 -18.04 16.04
CA ALA A 203 17.56 -19.31 16.27
C ALA A 203 17.55 -19.76 17.74
N THR A 204 16.97 -18.97 18.65
CA THR A 204 16.63 -19.39 20.01
C THR A 204 15.43 -20.35 20.04
N ASP A 205 14.63 -20.40 18.97
CA ASP A 205 13.64 -21.44 18.76
C ASP A 205 14.32 -22.64 18.07
N ASN A 206 14.28 -23.81 18.72
CA ASN A 206 14.86 -25.05 18.21
C ASN A 206 14.31 -25.47 16.83
N ARG A 207 13.11 -25.01 16.46
CA ARG A 207 12.49 -25.25 15.14
C ARG A 207 13.26 -24.53 14.03
N PHE A 208 13.90 -23.41 14.34
CA PHE A 208 14.65 -22.55 13.41
C PHE A 208 16.18 -22.62 13.59
N ALA A 209 16.67 -23.14 14.72
CA ALA A 209 18.10 -23.18 15.09
C ALA A 209 19.02 -23.88 14.07
N SER A 210 18.49 -24.75 13.20
CA SER A 210 19.21 -25.46 12.14
C SER A 210 19.24 -24.74 10.78
N LEU A 211 18.44 -23.69 10.58
CA LEU A 211 18.37 -22.94 9.30
C LEU A 211 19.66 -22.17 9.03
N ARG A 212 20.08 -22.06 7.76
CA ARG A 212 21.35 -21.40 7.38
C ARG A 212 21.21 -20.58 6.08
N PRO A 213 21.96 -19.48 5.91
CA PRO A 213 22.84 -18.85 6.91
C PRO A 213 22.04 -18.15 8.01
N LEU A 214 22.57 -18.16 9.24
CA LEU A 214 22.04 -17.31 10.32
C LEU A 214 22.67 -15.92 10.24
N GLN A 215 21.92 -14.90 10.65
CA GLN A 215 22.28 -13.49 10.67
C GLN A 215 21.84 -12.86 11.99
N THR A 216 22.50 -11.79 12.42
CA THR A 216 22.15 -11.07 13.64
C THR A 216 21.21 -9.90 13.33
N PHE A 217 20.07 -9.84 14.01
CA PHE A 217 19.09 -8.76 13.93
C PHE A 217 18.52 -8.49 15.32
N ASP A 218 18.43 -7.22 15.71
CA ASP A 218 17.91 -6.81 17.04
C ASP A 218 18.60 -7.55 18.21
N GLY A 219 19.93 -7.68 18.13
CA GLY A 219 20.77 -8.42 19.10
C GLY A 219 20.60 -9.95 19.09
N LYS A 220 19.64 -10.50 18.36
CA LYS A 220 19.35 -11.94 18.27
C LYS A 220 19.95 -12.57 17.02
N LEU A 221 20.36 -13.83 17.11
CA LEU A 221 20.76 -14.64 15.96
C LEU A 221 19.52 -15.36 15.39
N GLY A 222 19.37 -15.42 14.06
CA GLY A 222 18.21 -16.04 13.42
C GLY A 222 18.32 -16.12 11.89
N TYR A 223 17.33 -16.70 11.23
CA TYR A 223 17.28 -16.87 9.78
C TYR A 223 16.38 -15.79 9.15
N ARG A 224 16.91 -15.03 8.18
CA ARG A 224 16.10 -14.17 7.31
C ARG A 224 15.48 -15.01 6.19
N VAL A 225 14.16 -15.13 6.19
CA VAL A 225 13.41 -15.66 5.04
C VAL A 225 13.49 -14.65 3.89
N LYS A 226 14.03 -15.05 2.73
CA LYS A 226 14.15 -14.19 1.55
C LYS A 226 13.92 -14.96 0.25
N THR A 227 13.77 -14.22 -0.85
CA THR A 227 13.68 -14.75 -2.22
C THR A 227 14.87 -15.66 -2.52
N ARG A 228 14.61 -16.86 -3.03
CA ARG A 228 15.62 -17.81 -3.49
C ARG A 228 15.31 -18.25 -4.92
N ARG A 229 16.28 -18.06 -5.82
CA ARG A 229 16.25 -18.56 -7.20
C ARG A 229 16.88 -19.95 -7.29
N PHE A 230 16.29 -20.81 -8.11
CA PHE A 230 16.89 -22.05 -8.59
C PHE A 230 16.82 -22.09 -10.12
N GLY A 231 17.90 -22.56 -10.77
CA GLY A 231 17.93 -22.80 -12.22
C GLY A 231 18.59 -21.71 -13.09
N THR A 232 18.82 -22.07 -14.35
CA THR A 232 19.24 -21.17 -15.43
C THR A 232 18.11 -20.19 -15.80
N ASP A 233 18.38 -19.19 -16.63
CA ASP A 233 17.36 -18.21 -17.02
C ASP A 233 16.24 -18.84 -17.87
N GLU A 234 16.55 -19.91 -18.62
CA GLU A 234 15.60 -20.74 -19.37
C GLU A 234 14.63 -21.53 -18.48
N LEU A 235 15.06 -21.94 -17.29
CA LEU A 235 14.26 -22.71 -16.32
C LEU A 235 14.39 -22.11 -14.91
N LYS A 236 14.07 -20.82 -14.82
CA LYS A 236 14.10 -20.02 -13.60
C LYS A 236 12.91 -20.37 -12.70
N ILE A 237 13.16 -20.91 -11.51
CA ILE A 237 12.15 -21.09 -10.46
C ILE A 237 12.48 -20.16 -9.30
N ILE A 238 11.56 -19.24 -9.01
CA ILE A 238 11.63 -18.35 -7.86
C ILE A 238 10.82 -18.93 -6.72
N THR A 239 11.39 -18.83 -5.52
CA THR A 239 10.76 -19.33 -4.30
C THR A 239 10.84 -18.29 -3.20
N GLN A 240 9.71 -18.06 -2.53
CA GLN A 240 9.50 -16.98 -1.58
C GLN A 240 8.78 -17.51 -0.35
N GLY A 241 9.21 -17.05 0.81
CA GLY A 241 8.79 -17.58 2.09
C GLY A 241 9.39 -18.95 2.45
N TYR A 242 8.92 -19.49 3.58
CA TYR A 242 9.33 -20.78 4.14
C TYR A 242 8.11 -21.53 4.70
N LEU A 243 8.05 -22.86 4.56
CA LEU A 243 6.92 -23.69 5.01
C LEU A 243 7.30 -24.67 6.14
N TYR A 244 6.41 -24.80 7.12
CA TYR A 244 6.42 -25.86 8.13
C TYR A 244 5.04 -26.55 8.22
N PRO A 245 4.99 -27.86 8.53
CA PRO A 245 3.77 -28.51 9.03
C PRO A 245 3.32 -27.84 10.33
N VAL A 246 2.01 -27.65 10.51
CA VAL A 246 1.44 -26.94 11.68
C VAL A 246 1.69 -27.73 12.97
N GLU A 247 1.77 -29.06 12.87
CA GLU A 247 2.05 -30.03 13.92
C GLU A 247 3.41 -29.82 14.60
N LYS A 248 4.33 -29.05 13.99
CA LYS A 248 5.58 -28.61 14.63
C LYS A 248 5.41 -27.41 15.57
N PHE A 249 4.20 -26.87 15.67
CA PHE A 249 3.82 -25.73 16.49
C PHE A 249 2.59 -26.13 17.33
N PRO A 250 2.76 -26.89 18.44
CA PRO A 250 1.66 -27.30 19.31
C PRO A 250 0.77 -26.11 19.75
N GLU A 251 1.39 -24.95 20.00
CA GLU A 251 0.72 -23.69 20.37
C GLU A 251 -0.16 -23.08 19.27
N ILE A 252 -0.19 -23.71 18.09
CA ILE A 252 -1.04 -23.40 16.93
C ILE A 252 -1.89 -24.62 16.57
N TRP A 253 -1.29 -25.81 16.55
CA TRP A 253 -1.94 -27.07 16.22
C TRP A 253 -3.07 -27.44 17.18
N ASP A 254 -2.91 -27.19 18.47
CA ASP A 254 -3.93 -27.54 19.46
C ASP A 254 -5.18 -26.68 19.28
N GLU A 255 -5.03 -25.37 19.00
CA GLU A 255 -6.16 -24.50 18.61
C GLU A 255 -6.81 -24.98 17.29
N VAL A 256 -6.00 -25.18 16.24
CA VAL A 256 -6.46 -25.56 14.89
C VAL A 256 -7.17 -26.91 14.88
N SER A 257 -6.67 -27.89 15.64
CA SER A 257 -7.22 -29.25 15.69
C SER A 257 -8.54 -29.32 16.45
N ILE A 258 -8.73 -28.49 17.49
CA ILE A 258 -10.03 -28.31 18.16
C ILE A 258 -11.05 -27.73 17.18
N VAL A 259 -10.71 -26.64 16.47
CA VAL A 259 -11.61 -26.04 15.47
C VAL A 259 -11.91 -27.02 14.33
N ARG A 260 -10.91 -27.79 13.86
CA ARG A 260 -11.12 -28.84 12.84
C ARG A 260 -12.12 -29.90 13.30
N GLN A 261 -12.04 -30.35 14.56
CA GLN A 261 -13.00 -31.29 15.13
C GLN A 261 -14.41 -30.68 15.21
N VAL A 262 -14.55 -29.47 15.75
CA VAL A 262 -15.86 -28.80 15.88
C VAL A 262 -16.53 -28.57 14.51
N VAL A 263 -15.77 -28.16 13.50
CA VAL A 263 -16.29 -27.97 12.13
C VAL A 263 -16.65 -29.31 11.47
N ALA A 264 -15.90 -30.38 11.73
CA ALA A 264 -16.18 -31.73 11.21
C ALA A 264 -17.37 -32.42 11.92
N MET A 265 -17.68 -32.06 13.17
CA MET A 265 -18.85 -32.53 13.92
C MET A 265 -20.14 -31.73 13.59
N GLY A 266 -20.10 -30.82 12.63
CA GLY A 266 -21.28 -30.07 12.17
C GLY A 266 -22.36 -30.98 11.56
N PRO A 267 -23.63 -30.52 11.49
CA PRO A 267 -24.77 -31.32 11.01
C PRO A 267 -24.75 -31.63 9.51
N THR A 268 -23.70 -31.22 8.79
CA THR A 268 -23.53 -31.43 7.35
C THR A 268 -22.14 -32.00 7.12
N SER A 269 -22.02 -33.09 6.37
CA SER A 269 -20.72 -33.62 5.96
C SER A 269 -20.02 -32.62 5.04
N LEU A 270 -18.89 -32.06 5.49
CA LEU A 270 -18.08 -31.11 4.73
C LEU A 270 -16.85 -31.81 4.16
N SER A 271 -16.48 -31.47 2.93
CA SER A 271 -15.21 -31.93 2.34
C SER A 271 -14.02 -31.34 3.10
N GLU A 272 -12.88 -32.06 3.17
CA GLU A 272 -11.67 -31.56 3.85
C GLU A 272 -11.24 -30.17 3.35
N ARG A 273 -11.38 -29.91 2.04
CA ARG A 273 -11.13 -28.59 1.45
C ARG A 273 -12.05 -27.51 2.04
N THR A 274 -13.33 -27.81 2.25
CA THR A 274 -14.28 -26.87 2.86
C THR A 274 -13.95 -26.64 4.34
N VAL A 275 -13.63 -27.69 5.10
CA VAL A 275 -13.19 -27.59 6.49
C VAL A 275 -11.94 -26.71 6.60
N ASN A 276 -10.95 -26.93 5.72
CA ASN A 276 -9.71 -26.15 5.72
C ASN A 276 -9.94 -24.68 5.34
N LEU A 277 -10.82 -24.39 4.36
CA LEU A 277 -11.18 -23.01 4.03
C LEU A 277 -11.90 -22.28 5.17
N ILE A 278 -12.70 -22.99 5.98
CA ILE A 278 -13.32 -22.43 7.19
C ILE A 278 -12.27 -22.12 8.27
N ILE A 279 -11.34 -23.05 8.54
CA ILE A 279 -10.22 -22.84 9.47
C ILE A 279 -9.39 -21.62 9.04
N LEU A 280 -9.02 -21.54 7.77
CA LEU A 280 -8.25 -20.42 7.22
C LEU A 280 -9.01 -19.09 7.27
N ALA A 281 -10.35 -19.10 7.18
CA ALA A 281 -11.16 -17.90 7.36
C ALA A 281 -11.22 -17.44 8.83
N ILE A 282 -11.33 -18.38 9.78
CA ILE A 282 -11.33 -18.11 11.23
C ILE A 282 -10.01 -17.48 11.67
N TYR A 283 -8.88 -18.09 11.31
CA TYR A 283 -7.54 -17.66 11.74
C TYR A 283 -6.91 -16.58 10.86
N ARG A 284 -7.65 -16.00 9.91
CA ARG A 284 -7.14 -15.02 8.94
C ARG A 284 -6.56 -13.74 9.56
N GLN A 285 -7.01 -13.38 10.76
CA GLN A 285 -6.59 -12.17 11.49
C GLN A 285 -5.76 -12.49 12.73
N THR A 286 -5.28 -13.73 12.91
CA THR A 286 -4.47 -14.12 14.06
C THR A 286 -3.00 -13.81 13.80
N ASN A 287 -2.39 -12.97 14.65
CA ASN A 287 -0.98 -12.60 14.54
C ASN A 287 -0.05 -13.71 15.06
N TRP A 288 0.13 -14.76 14.26
CA TRP A 288 1.04 -15.87 14.61
C TRP A 288 2.49 -15.41 14.72
N ALA A 289 2.90 -14.37 13.99
CA ALA A 289 4.27 -13.87 14.03
C ALA A 289 4.63 -13.31 15.41
N GLU A 290 3.73 -12.51 15.98
CA GLU A 290 3.85 -11.97 17.34
C GLU A 290 3.92 -13.09 18.39
N ARG A 291 3.01 -14.09 18.30
CA ARG A 291 3.02 -15.27 19.19
C ARG A 291 4.33 -16.07 19.12
N LEU A 292 4.95 -16.15 17.95
CA LEU A 292 6.21 -16.87 17.70
C LEU A 292 7.47 -16.00 17.87
N GLY A 293 7.33 -14.74 18.30
CA GLY A 293 8.46 -13.81 18.45
C GLY A 293 9.17 -13.43 17.14
N ILE A 294 8.51 -13.64 15.99
CA ILE A 294 9.02 -13.35 14.65
C ILE A 294 8.89 -11.85 14.39
N LYS A 295 10.03 -11.22 14.08
CA LYS A 295 10.09 -9.81 13.69
C LYS A 295 10.22 -9.68 12.18
N LYS A 296 9.80 -8.53 11.64
CA LYS A 296 10.12 -8.18 10.25
C LYS A 296 11.59 -7.79 10.17
N TRP A 297 12.35 -8.47 9.31
CA TRP A 297 13.67 -8.05 8.91
C TRP A 297 13.55 -6.71 8.18
N VAL A 298 14.27 -5.71 8.68
CA VAL A 298 14.53 -4.47 7.96
C VAL A 298 16.03 -4.40 7.79
N ALA A 299 16.51 -4.17 6.57
CA ALA A 299 17.94 -4.04 6.32
C ALA A 299 18.50 -2.90 7.17
N THR A 300 19.32 -3.23 8.17
CA THR A 300 20.09 -2.26 8.94
C THR A 300 21.09 -1.60 8.00
N GLN A 301 20.69 -0.44 7.45
CA GLN A 301 21.64 0.54 6.94
C GLN A 301 22.75 0.71 7.99
N PRO A 302 24.03 0.76 7.57
CA PRO A 302 25.15 0.74 8.50
C PRO A 302 24.95 1.82 9.57
N ILE A 303 25.14 1.43 10.84
CA ILE A 303 24.66 2.19 12.00
C ILE A 303 25.37 3.55 12.06
N GLN A 304 24.80 4.53 11.36
CA GLN A 304 24.79 5.89 11.86
C GLN A 304 24.11 5.81 13.23
N PRO A 305 24.69 6.43 14.27
CA PRO A 305 24.24 6.25 15.63
C PRO A 305 22.74 6.54 15.73
N GLN A 306 22.02 5.76 16.53
CA GLN A 306 20.61 6.01 16.84
C GLN A 306 20.45 7.22 17.78
N SER A 307 21.03 8.37 17.39
CA SER A 307 20.56 9.68 17.78
C SER A 307 19.16 9.85 17.18
N GLU A 308 18.18 9.27 17.87
CA GLU A 308 16.73 9.44 17.76
C GLU A 308 16.22 9.92 16.39
N HIS A 309 15.49 9.05 15.67
CA HIS A 309 14.60 9.55 14.61
C HIS A 309 13.82 10.75 15.18
N PRO A 310 13.93 11.94 14.58
CA PRO A 310 13.52 13.17 15.22
C PRO A 310 12.01 13.23 15.28
N ARG A 311 11.43 12.66 16.34
CA ARG A 311 10.01 12.33 16.40
C ARG A 311 9.26 13.21 17.39
N LEU A 312 8.11 13.71 16.94
CA LEU A 312 7.05 14.25 17.81
C LEU A 312 6.28 13.08 18.45
N GLY A 313 6.15 11.98 17.71
CA GLY A 313 5.59 10.72 18.19
C GLY A 313 5.50 9.70 17.05
N ASN A 314 4.60 8.73 17.20
CA ASN A 314 4.32 7.75 16.15
C ASN A 314 3.55 8.41 14.98
N PHE A 315 3.50 7.74 13.82
CA PHE A 315 2.64 8.13 12.71
C PHE A 315 1.18 8.27 13.20
N PRO A 316 0.44 9.36 12.89
CA PRO A 316 -0.94 9.58 13.37
C PRO A 316 -2.02 8.65 12.76
N LYS A 317 -1.86 7.32 12.89
CA LYS A 317 -2.75 6.27 12.32
C LYS A 317 -4.23 6.36 12.79
N ARG A 318 -4.56 7.22 13.75
CA ARG A 318 -5.94 7.52 14.19
C ARG A 318 -6.62 8.63 13.38
N ILE A 319 -5.84 9.53 12.76
CA ILE A 319 -6.31 10.72 12.05
C ILE A 319 -6.28 10.50 10.53
N PHE A 320 -5.25 9.77 10.04
CA PHE A 320 -5.14 9.39 8.63
C PHE A 320 -4.50 8.02 8.42
N SER A 321 -4.80 7.40 7.29
CA SER A 321 -4.29 6.11 6.84
C SER A 321 -2.76 6.03 6.83
N GLY A 322 -2.21 4.88 7.22
CA GLY A 322 -0.83 4.52 6.90
C GLY A 322 -0.62 4.18 5.41
N THR A 323 0.63 3.91 5.02
CA THR A 323 1.02 3.68 3.61
C THR A 323 1.17 2.20 3.23
N ASP A 324 0.80 1.28 4.12
CA ASP A 324 0.91 -0.16 3.87
C ASP A 324 -0.16 -0.69 2.91
N ILE A 325 0.31 -1.40 1.88
CA ILE A 325 -0.52 -2.01 0.83
C ILE A 325 -0.29 -3.53 0.81
N THR A 326 -1.39 -4.27 0.67
CA THR A 326 -1.47 -5.74 0.60
C THR A 326 -0.75 -6.29 -0.63
N ARG A 327 0.01 -7.39 -0.50
CA ARG A 327 0.63 -8.08 -1.64
C ARG A 327 -0.46 -8.84 -2.43
N LEU A 328 -0.29 -8.96 -3.75
CA LEU A 328 -1.20 -9.66 -4.65
C LEU A 328 -1.55 -11.08 -4.15
N GLN A 329 -0.56 -11.79 -3.60
CA GLN A 329 -0.69 -13.15 -3.09
C GLN A 329 -1.63 -13.27 -1.86
N ASP A 330 -1.94 -12.16 -1.17
CA ASP A 330 -2.96 -12.09 -0.10
C ASP A 330 -4.36 -11.72 -0.62
N CYS A 331 -4.52 -11.60 -1.94
CA CYS A 331 -5.76 -11.27 -2.62
C CYS A 331 -6.29 -12.43 -3.51
N PRO A 332 -6.32 -13.70 -3.04
CA PRO A 332 -6.61 -14.85 -3.90
C PRO A 332 -7.94 -14.72 -4.65
N ASN A 333 -8.98 -14.20 -3.99
CA ASN A 333 -10.30 -14.01 -4.56
C ASN A 333 -10.38 -12.99 -5.74
N LEU A 334 -9.31 -12.26 -6.06
CA LEU A 334 -9.28 -11.17 -7.04
C LEU A 334 -9.80 -11.59 -8.43
N PHE A 335 -9.47 -12.81 -8.86
CA PHE A 335 -9.70 -13.28 -10.23
C PHE A 335 -11.09 -13.91 -10.43
N TRP A 336 -11.61 -14.62 -9.43
CA TRP A 336 -12.85 -15.40 -9.58
C TRP A 336 -14.11 -14.77 -8.96
N HIS A 337 -13.99 -13.80 -8.04
CA HIS A 337 -15.17 -13.23 -7.38
C HIS A 337 -15.79 -12.08 -8.19
N ALA A 338 -17.00 -12.30 -8.72
CA ALA A 338 -17.71 -11.39 -9.65
C ALA A 338 -17.68 -9.89 -9.32
N LYS A 339 -17.71 -9.51 -8.03
CA LYS A 339 -17.64 -8.10 -7.57
C LYS A 339 -16.37 -7.35 -7.98
N TYR A 340 -15.33 -8.06 -8.44
CA TYR A 340 -14.06 -7.52 -8.93
C TYR A 340 -13.96 -7.43 -10.46
N GLN A 341 -14.77 -8.20 -11.20
CA GLN A 341 -14.64 -8.31 -12.67
C GLN A 341 -14.87 -6.96 -13.38
N ASN A 342 -15.83 -6.19 -12.89
CA ASN A 342 -16.21 -4.88 -13.43
C ASN A 342 -15.60 -3.70 -12.66
N ARG A 343 -14.38 -3.84 -12.12
CA ARG A 343 -13.69 -2.80 -11.33
C ARG A 343 -12.49 -2.23 -12.06
N THR A 344 -12.38 -0.91 -12.06
CA THR A 344 -11.27 -0.20 -12.72
C THR A 344 -10.17 0.05 -11.70
N TYR A 345 -8.93 -0.27 -12.07
CA TYR A 345 -7.75 0.00 -11.26
C TYR A 345 -6.88 1.04 -11.97
N GLN A 346 -6.43 2.07 -11.25
CA GLN A 346 -5.22 2.79 -11.63
C GLN A 346 -4.04 1.82 -11.48
N GLU A 347 -3.25 1.67 -12.52
CA GLU A 347 -1.97 0.98 -12.49
C GLU A 347 -0.84 2.00 -12.44
N SER A 348 0.08 1.84 -11.50
CA SER A 348 1.23 2.73 -11.33
C SER A 348 2.48 1.98 -10.90
N VAL A 349 3.65 2.45 -11.34
CA VAL A 349 4.96 1.93 -10.92
C VAL A 349 5.10 2.07 -9.40
N LYS A 350 5.58 1.00 -8.76
CA LYS A 350 6.04 1.06 -7.39
C LYS A 350 7.48 1.56 -7.37
N MET A 351 7.63 2.84 -7.04
CA MET A 351 8.93 3.46 -6.76
C MET A 351 9.62 2.77 -5.56
N ASP A 352 10.94 2.71 -5.58
CA ASP A 352 11.80 2.28 -4.48
C ASP A 352 12.44 3.51 -3.79
N GLY A 353 11.96 3.82 -2.58
CA GLY A 353 12.41 4.98 -1.83
C GLY A 353 12.01 4.92 -0.35
N ALA A 354 11.65 6.08 0.21
CA ALA A 354 11.15 6.18 1.56
C ALA A 354 9.75 6.79 1.60
N SER A 355 8.76 6.00 2.02
CA SER A 355 7.39 6.44 2.32
C SER A 355 7.38 7.71 3.18
N MET A 356 6.91 8.80 2.59
CA MET A 356 6.78 10.13 3.19
C MET A 356 5.30 10.55 3.15
N THR A 357 4.81 11.13 4.23
CA THR A 357 3.49 11.76 4.26
C THR A 357 3.61 13.17 4.80
N VAL A 358 2.98 14.15 4.16
CA VAL A 358 2.79 15.49 4.75
C VAL A 358 1.33 15.68 5.10
N TYR A 359 1.04 16.44 6.16
CA TYR A 359 -0.34 16.74 6.56
C TYR A 359 -0.52 18.22 6.87
N PHE A 360 -1.77 18.68 6.75
CA PHE A 360 -2.23 19.93 7.33
C PHE A 360 -3.57 19.71 8.03
N VAL A 361 -3.67 20.20 9.27
CA VAL A 361 -4.90 20.18 10.08
C VAL A 361 -5.20 21.58 10.59
N LYS A 362 -6.41 22.07 10.33
CA LYS A 362 -6.92 23.39 10.75
C LYS A 362 -6.96 23.50 12.27
N LYS A 363 -6.65 24.69 12.80
CA LYS A 363 -6.67 25.00 14.24
C LYS A 363 -8.04 24.88 14.91
N ASN A 364 -9.12 24.88 14.13
CA ASN A 364 -10.50 24.69 14.60
C ASN A 364 -11.05 23.26 14.35
N SER A 365 -10.18 22.30 14.07
CA SER A 365 -10.55 20.90 13.87
C SER A 365 -10.36 20.11 15.16
N HIS A 366 -11.28 19.20 15.51
CA HIS A 366 -11.10 18.29 16.64
C HIS A 366 -9.81 17.46 16.53
N TYR A 367 -9.48 17.00 15.31
CA TYR A 367 -8.20 16.34 15.00
C TYR A 367 -6.94 17.15 15.34
N PHE A 368 -7.02 18.46 15.60
CA PHE A 368 -5.85 19.28 15.93
C PHE A 368 -5.24 18.89 17.27
N ASP A 369 -6.10 18.62 18.26
CA ASP A 369 -5.71 18.24 19.62
C ASP A 369 -5.36 16.75 19.75
N GLU A 370 -5.70 15.94 18.74
CA GLU A 370 -5.32 14.52 18.63
C GLU A 370 -3.89 14.32 18.06
N LEU A 371 -3.24 15.37 17.55
CA LEU A 371 -1.89 15.28 16.98
C LEU A 371 -0.82 15.11 18.06
N ASN A 372 0.29 14.45 17.72
CA ASN A 372 1.42 14.26 18.63
C ASN A 372 1.84 15.57 19.30
N PRO A 373 2.14 15.61 20.61
CA PRO A 373 2.48 16.85 21.31
C PRO A 373 3.72 17.52 20.70
N LEU A 374 3.71 18.85 20.71
CA LEU A 374 4.85 19.66 20.25
C LEU A 374 5.80 19.96 21.42
N PRO A 375 7.13 19.96 21.19
CA PRO A 375 8.09 20.43 22.18
C PRO A 375 8.01 21.96 22.34
N GLU A 376 8.60 22.48 23.43
CA GLU A 376 8.71 23.93 23.71
C GLU A 376 9.26 24.74 22.52
N LYS A 377 10.24 24.18 21.81
CA LYS A 377 10.85 24.79 20.62
C LYS A 377 10.39 24.04 19.37
N VAL A 378 9.49 24.66 18.62
CA VAL A 378 8.96 24.19 17.33
C VAL A 378 9.65 24.87 16.16
N GLY A 379 9.63 24.23 14.99
CA GLY A 379 10.06 24.87 13.76
C GLY A 379 8.99 25.84 13.20
N PRO A 380 9.39 26.85 12.41
CA PRO A 380 8.50 27.92 11.95
C PRO A 380 7.44 27.45 10.94
N ASN A 381 7.56 26.25 10.36
CA ASN A 381 6.57 25.69 9.44
C ASN A 381 5.63 24.69 10.13
N SER A 382 5.95 24.24 11.34
CA SER A 382 5.16 23.26 12.10
C SER A 382 3.84 23.85 12.62
N VAL A 383 3.84 25.12 13.03
CA VAL A 383 2.64 25.83 13.51
C VAL A 383 2.42 27.06 12.66
N LEU A 384 1.26 27.14 12.02
CA LEU A 384 0.82 28.21 11.12
C LEU A 384 -0.42 28.90 11.71
N ASP A 385 -0.70 30.14 11.28
CA ASP A 385 -1.78 30.96 11.86
C ASP A 385 -3.14 30.26 11.91
N ASN A 386 -3.45 29.47 10.87
CA ASN A 386 -4.73 28.77 10.70
C ASN A 386 -4.68 27.25 10.97
N GLY A 387 -3.55 26.68 11.37
CA GLY A 387 -3.43 25.24 11.59
C GLY A 387 -2.00 24.72 11.78
N ARG A 388 -1.86 23.40 11.82
CA ARG A 388 -0.59 22.70 11.98
C ARG A 388 -0.24 21.96 10.71
N PHE A 389 0.98 22.13 10.24
CA PHE A 389 1.58 21.33 9.17
C PHE A 389 2.58 20.36 9.79
N GLY A 390 2.71 19.17 9.21
CA GLY A 390 3.67 18.18 9.68
C GLY A 390 4.13 17.24 8.58
N VAL A 391 5.26 16.57 8.85
CA VAL A 391 5.91 15.66 7.92
C VAL A 391 6.21 14.36 8.65
N CYS A 392 5.66 13.25 8.17
CA CYS A 392 5.89 11.92 8.70
C CYS A 392 6.81 11.11 7.77
N SER A 393 7.67 10.31 8.40
CA SER A 393 8.19 9.08 7.81
C SER A 393 7.10 8.00 7.82
N LYS A 394 7.39 6.76 7.38
CA LYS A 394 6.43 5.66 7.49
C LYS A 394 5.89 5.43 8.92
N ASN A 395 6.74 5.49 9.94
CA ASN A 395 6.40 5.05 11.31
C ASN A 395 6.35 6.19 12.34
N TYR A 396 6.93 7.36 12.04
CA TYR A 396 7.06 8.49 12.98
C TYR A 396 6.68 9.84 12.34
N ASP A 397 5.98 10.67 13.11
CA ASP A 397 5.74 12.09 12.86
C ASP A 397 6.99 12.90 13.25
N LEU A 398 7.53 13.73 12.35
CA LEU A 398 8.89 14.24 12.46
C LEU A 398 8.95 15.70 12.94
N ASN A 399 9.89 15.98 13.84
CA ASN A 399 10.23 17.31 14.33
C ASN A 399 11.10 18.06 13.31
N GLU A 400 10.65 19.25 12.88
CA GLU A 400 11.30 20.13 11.92
C GLU A 400 12.73 20.59 12.32
N LEU A 401 12.98 20.81 13.61
CA LEU A 401 14.24 21.40 14.09
C LEU A 401 15.39 20.40 14.25
N LYS A 402 15.11 19.09 14.29
CA LYS A 402 16.15 18.04 14.34
C LYS A 402 16.30 17.42 12.93
N PRO A 403 17.49 17.42 12.31
CA PRO A 403 17.66 16.92 10.95
C PRO A 403 17.48 15.39 10.85
N CYS A 404 17.08 14.92 9.66
CA CYS A 404 17.02 13.50 9.31
C CYS A 404 17.68 13.29 7.94
N ASN A 405 18.48 12.23 7.80
CA ASN A 405 19.32 11.95 6.63
C ASN A 405 18.56 11.89 5.30
N TYR A 406 17.35 11.34 5.30
CA TYR A 406 16.50 11.27 4.10
C TYR A 406 15.92 12.63 3.70
N GLY A 407 16.02 13.68 4.53
CA GLY A 407 15.67 15.04 4.12
C GLY A 407 14.18 15.29 3.93
N TYR A 408 13.30 14.54 4.60
CA TYR A 408 11.84 14.67 4.54
C TYR A 408 11.35 16.13 4.63
N TRP A 409 11.68 16.82 5.74
CA TRP A 409 11.32 18.23 5.95
C TRP A 409 11.94 19.15 4.90
N ARG A 410 13.22 18.99 4.55
CA ARG A 410 13.88 19.78 3.49
C ARG A 410 13.12 19.68 2.16
N THR A 411 12.64 18.49 1.81
CA THR A 411 11.89 18.24 0.59
C THR A 411 10.48 18.86 0.66
N ALA A 412 9.79 18.77 1.80
CA ALA A 412 8.51 19.42 2.02
C ALA A 412 8.58 20.96 1.89
N LEU A 413 9.67 21.56 2.38
CA LEU A 413 9.93 22.99 2.24
C LEU A 413 10.34 23.39 0.81
N GLN A 414 11.10 22.54 0.11
CA GLN A 414 11.48 22.76 -1.31
C GLN A 414 10.26 22.89 -2.23
N TYR A 415 9.17 22.19 -1.96
CA TYR A 415 7.91 22.30 -2.71
C TYR A 415 6.91 23.32 -2.10
N ASP A 416 7.29 24.12 -1.09
CA ASP A 416 6.42 25.11 -0.41
C ASP A 416 5.10 24.52 0.15
N LEU A 417 5.16 23.28 0.68
CA LEU A 417 3.97 22.57 1.15
C LEU A 417 3.27 23.18 2.38
N PRO A 418 3.94 23.79 3.37
CA PRO A 418 3.26 24.47 4.47
C PRO A 418 2.32 25.58 3.97
N THR A 419 2.83 26.44 3.08
CA THR A 419 2.08 27.54 2.46
C THR A 419 0.97 27.04 1.54
N LYS A 420 1.24 26.00 0.74
CA LYS A 420 0.23 25.44 -0.18
C LYS A 420 -0.91 24.76 0.57
N LEU A 421 -0.64 23.88 1.53
CA LEU A 421 -1.69 23.12 2.22
C LEU A 421 -2.52 24.02 3.15
N SER A 422 -1.91 24.98 3.85
CA SER A 422 -2.65 25.94 4.68
C SER A 422 -3.64 26.81 3.88
N ARG A 423 -3.36 27.07 2.59
CA ARG A 423 -4.27 27.77 1.67
C ARG A 423 -5.42 26.92 1.13
N ILE A 424 -5.36 25.59 1.22
CA ILE A 424 -6.44 24.69 0.74
C ILE A 424 -7.65 24.72 1.69
N GLY A 425 -7.46 25.05 2.98
CA GLY A 425 -8.55 25.15 3.95
C GLY A 425 -9.25 23.84 4.31
N ARG A 426 -8.59 22.68 4.07
CA ARG A 426 -9.12 21.34 4.37
C ARG A 426 -8.16 20.58 5.27
N ASN A 427 -8.68 19.68 6.12
CA ASN A 427 -7.84 18.72 6.82
C ASN A 427 -7.42 17.64 5.83
N ILE A 428 -6.12 17.51 5.56
CA ILE A 428 -5.62 16.71 4.44
C ILE A 428 -4.25 16.09 4.75
N ALA A 429 -4.03 14.86 4.30
CA ALA A 429 -2.71 14.24 4.25
C ALA A 429 -2.37 13.83 2.81
N ILE A 430 -1.10 13.98 2.41
CA ILE A 430 -0.58 13.63 1.10
C ILE A 430 0.57 12.65 1.30
N SER A 431 0.41 11.42 0.79
CA SER A 431 1.39 10.35 0.89
C SER A 431 2.03 10.09 -0.47
N GLY A 432 3.34 9.88 -0.45
CA GLY A 432 4.17 9.68 -1.63
C GLY A 432 5.49 9.02 -1.28
N GLU A 433 6.24 8.62 -2.30
CA GLU A 433 7.57 8.04 -2.11
C GLU A 433 8.64 9.12 -2.28
N LEU A 434 9.49 9.27 -1.27
CA LEU A 434 10.66 10.16 -1.32
C LEU A 434 11.84 9.38 -1.91
N CYS A 435 12.23 9.73 -3.13
CA CYS A 435 13.28 9.04 -3.88
C CYS A 435 14.47 9.96 -4.11
N GLY A 436 15.68 9.40 -4.14
CA GLY A 436 16.88 10.11 -4.55
C GLY A 436 18.14 9.75 -3.77
N ASP A 437 19.09 10.68 -3.76
CA ASP A 437 20.41 10.48 -3.17
C ASP A 437 20.36 10.00 -1.70
N GLY A 438 21.17 9.01 -1.33
CA GLY A 438 21.19 8.42 0.01
C GLY A 438 19.94 7.64 0.43
N ILE A 439 18.97 7.40 -0.47
CA ILE A 439 17.77 6.57 -0.20
C ILE A 439 17.81 5.34 -1.12
N ASN A 440 17.79 4.14 -0.51
CA ASN A 440 17.73 2.82 -1.16
C ASN A 440 18.69 2.62 -2.36
N GLY A 441 19.86 3.26 -2.32
CA GLY A 441 20.86 3.21 -3.39
C GLY A 441 20.52 4.04 -4.64
N ASN A 442 19.51 4.91 -4.57
CA ASN A 442 19.06 5.80 -5.65
C ASN A 442 18.74 5.03 -6.97
N ARG A 443 18.06 3.89 -6.84
CA ARG A 443 17.72 2.99 -7.96
C ARG A 443 16.82 3.65 -9.01
N GLU A 444 16.07 4.68 -8.62
CA GLU A 444 15.26 5.56 -9.48
C GLU A 444 16.08 6.55 -10.34
N GLY A 445 17.41 6.58 -10.20
CA GLY A 445 18.29 7.38 -11.07
C GLY A 445 18.17 8.90 -10.92
N ILE A 446 17.66 9.40 -9.79
CA ILE A 446 17.54 10.84 -9.54
C ILE A 446 18.94 11.48 -9.52
N ALA A 447 19.08 12.69 -10.08
CA ALA A 447 20.38 13.36 -10.15
C ALA A 447 21.03 13.52 -8.76
N SER A 448 22.35 13.31 -8.68
CA SER A 448 23.12 13.31 -7.42
C SER A 448 22.86 14.57 -6.57
N GLY A 449 22.80 14.38 -5.25
CA GLY A 449 22.46 15.41 -4.26
C GLY A 449 20.97 15.83 -4.24
N LYS A 450 20.15 15.45 -5.24
CA LYS A 450 18.71 15.78 -5.27
C LYS A 450 17.85 14.69 -4.64
N LYS A 451 16.64 15.11 -4.25
CA LYS A 451 15.53 14.25 -3.80
C LYS A 451 14.24 14.78 -4.41
N GLU A 452 13.32 13.88 -4.69
CA GLU A 452 12.05 14.13 -5.38
C GLU A 452 10.92 13.38 -4.67
N PHE A 453 9.75 14.01 -4.52
CA PHE A 453 8.59 13.43 -3.84
C PHE A 453 7.51 13.05 -4.87
N PHE A 454 7.23 11.75 -4.97
CA PHE A 454 6.28 11.18 -5.92
C PHE A 454 4.99 10.80 -5.20
N VAL A 455 3.96 11.65 -5.27
CA VAL A 455 2.64 11.43 -4.66
C VAL A 455 2.00 10.15 -5.22
N TYR A 456 1.42 9.32 -4.35
CA TYR A 456 0.57 8.19 -4.75
C TYR A 456 -0.82 8.19 -4.11
N TRP A 457 -1.02 8.93 -3.01
CA TRP A 457 -2.29 9.05 -2.31
C TRP A 457 -2.50 10.44 -1.70
N ILE A 458 -3.77 10.81 -1.58
CA ILE A 458 -4.23 11.93 -0.77
C ILE A 458 -5.40 11.42 0.07
N PHE A 459 -5.39 11.73 1.37
CA PHE A 459 -6.41 11.35 2.35
C PHE A 459 -7.17 12.60 2.81
N ASP A 460 -8.49 12.57 2.63
CA ASP A 460 -9.44 13.57 3.12
C ASP A 460 -9.74 13.24 4.58
N ILE A 461 -9.06 13.93 5.51
CA ILE A 461 -9.17 13.68 6.95
C ILE A 461 -10.59 13.98 7.44
N ASP A 462 -11.21 15.05 6.93
CA ASP A 462 -12.59 15.43 7.24
C ASP A 462 -13.63 14.38 6.79
N ARG A 463 -13.28 13.51 5.84
CA ARG A 463 -14.14 12.42 5.34
C ARG A 463 -13.62 11.02 5.64
N GLN A 464 -12.53 10.88 6.40
CA GLN A 464 -11.84 9.64 6.74
C GLN A 464 -11.66 8.67 5.55
N LYS A 465 -11.23 9.19 4.38
CA LYS A 465 -11.03 8.37 3.18
C LYS A 465 -9.99 8.93 2.21
N HIS A 466 -9.41 8.07 1.39
CA HIS A 466 -8.64 8.51 0.23
C HIS A 466 -9.52 9.21 -0.81
N LEU A 467 -8.93 10.17 -1.53
CA LEU A 467 -9.49 10.70 -2.78
C LEU A 467 -9.45 9.63 -3.88
N ASN A 468 -10.29 9.77 -4.91
CA ASN A 468 -10.26 8.87 -6.06
C ASN A 468 -8.87 8.96 -6.76
N PRO A 469 -8.26 7.85 -7.21
CA PRO A 469 -6.92 7.88 -7.82
C PRO A 469 -6.77 8.81 -9.04
N ARG A 470 -7.85 9.14 -9.78
CA ARG A 470 -7.82 10.16 -10.84
C ARG A 470 -7.76 11.59 -10.27
N GLU A 471 -8.47 11.86 -9.18
CA GLU A 471 -8.36 13.15 -8.47
C GLU A 471 -6.94 13.30 -7.88
N VAL A 472 -6.34 12.24 -7.32
CA VAL A 472 -4.98 12.30 -6.75
C VAL A 472 -3.93 12.81 -7.76
N VAL A 473 -3.99 12.38 -9.02
CA VAL A 473 -3.11 12.87 -10.09
C VAL A 473 -3.31 14.37 -10.33
N ILE A 474 -4.57 14.80 -10.52
CA ILE A 474 -4.94 16.20 -10.78
C ILE A 474 -4.53 17.10 -9.60
N ARG A 475 -4.68 16.64 -8.36
CA ARG A 475 -4.28 17.40 -7.16
C ARG A 475 -2.76 17.47 -6.99
N ALA A 476 -2.01 16.44 -7.36
CA ALA A 476 -0.55 16.50 -7.35
C ALA A 476 -0.04 17.56 -8.34
N GLU A 477 -0.56 17.55 -9.57
CA GLU A 477 -0.26 18.55 -10.61
C GLU A 477 -0.63 19.98 -10.16
N GLN A 478 -1.83 20.18 -9.62
CA GLN A 478 -2.28 21.47 -9.06
C GLN A 478 -1.39 22.00 -7.91
N LEU A 479 -0.66 21.13 -7.22
CA LEU A 479 0.30 21.51 -6.17
C LEU A 479 1.73 21.67 -6.68
N GLY A 480 2.00 21.42 -7.97
CA GLY A 480 3.36 21.37 -8.52
C GLY A 480 4.19 20.19 -7.98
N LEU A 481 3.52 19.08 -7.64
CA LEU A 481 4.13 17.84 -7.18
C LEU A 481 4.14 16.79 -8.29
N LYS A 482 5.18 15.95 -8.30
CA LYS A 482 5.20 14.75 -9.13
C LYS A 482 4.25 13.70 -8.55
N HIS A 483 3.56 12.98 -9.42
CA HIS A 483 2.86 11.75 -9.06
C HIS A 483 3.74 10.55 -9.43
N VAL A 484 3.57 9.39 -8.78
CA VAL A 484 4.20 8.14 -9.24
C VAL A 484 3.79 7.85 -10.71
N PRO A 485 4.67 7.25 -11.55
CA PRO A 485 4.33 6.97 -12.94
C PRO A 485 3.06 6.11 -13.06
N VAL A 486 2.04 6.64 -13.75
CA VAL A 486 0.78 5.92 -14.02
C VAL A 486 0.88 5.28 -15.39
N LEU A 487 0.77 3.95 -15.44
CA LEU A 487 0.85 3.19 -16.69
C LEU A 487 -0.50 3.13 -17.41
N GLY A 488 -1.61 3.16 -16.66
CA GLY A 488 -2.95 3.19 -17.24
C GLY A 488 -4.09 3.01 -16.24
N TYR A 489 -5.27 2.71 -16.80
CA TYR A 489 -6.47 2.33 -16.06
C TYR A 489 -7.05 1.06 -16.70
N VAL A 490 -7.12 -0.03 -15.92
CA VAL A 490 -7.36 -1.40 -16.42
C VAL A 490 -8.38 -2.14 -15.55
N LYS A 491 -9.11 -3.13 -16.07
CA LYS A 491 -9.74 -4.16 -15.23
C LYS A 491 -8.84 -5.39 -15.18
N ILE A 492 -8.76 -6.06 -14.02
CA ILE A 492 -7.85 -7.21 -13.86
C ILE A 492 -8.12 -8.36 -14.86
N PRO A 493 -9.38 -8.74 -15.16
CA PRO A 493 -9.66 -9.79 -16.15
C PRO A 493 -9.28 -9.44 -17.60
N GLU A 494 -8.92 -8.17 -17.89
CA GLU A 494 -8.47 -7.74 -19.21
C GLU A 494 -6.95 -7.90 -19.38
N ILE A 495 -6.21 -8.17 -18.29
CA ILE A 495 -4.75 -8.25 -18.25
C ILE A 495 -4.19 -9.49 -17.55
N ALA A 496 -5.03 -10.29 -16.86
CA ALA A 496 -4.61 -11.46 -16.10
C ALA A 496 -5.74 -12.47 -15.83
N GLU A 497 -5.44 -13.76 -15.98
CA GLU A 497 -6.31 -14.86 -15.56
C GLU A 497 -5.99 -15.28 -14.10
N GLY A 498 -4.75 -15.09 -13.65
CA GLY A 498 -4.32 -15.41 -12.30
C GLY A 498 -3.11 -14.62 -11.79
N HIS A 499 -2.65 -14.96 -10.58
CA HIS A 499 -1.53 -14.32 -9.91
C HIS A 499 -0.25 -14.26 -10.76
N ARG A 500 -0.01 -15.30 -11.57
CA ARG A 500 1.18 -15.44 -12.41
C ARG A 500 1.29 -14.36 -13.47
N ASP A 501 0.17 -13.88 -14.03
CA ASP A 501 0.19 -12.96 -15.17
C ASP A 501 0.48 -11.53 -14.71
N LEU A 502 -0.14 -11.11 -13.60
CA LEU A 502 0.22 -9.86 -12.92
C LEU A 502 1.64 -9.91 -12.37
N GLN A 503 2.12 -11.06 -11.88
CA GLN A 503 3.50 -11.23 -11.45
C GLN A 503 4.48 -11.08 -12.63
N LYS A 504 4.21 -11.74 -13.77
CA LYS A 504 4.98 -11.57 -15.01
C LYS A 504 5.00 -10.10 -15.45
N ARG A 505 3.85 -9.43 -15.42
CA ARG A 505 3.72 -8.01 -15.76
C ARG A 505 4.57 -7.11 -14.86
N ALA A 506 4.64 -7.40 -13.56
CA ALA A 506 5.56 -6.69 -12.65
C ALA A 506 7.04 -7.08 -12.85
N ASP A 507 7.33 -8.29 -13.32
CA ASP A 507 8.70 -8.74 -13.64
C ASP A 507 9.23 -8.14 -14.96
N GLU A 508 8.35 -7.61 -15.82
CA GLU A 508 8.66 -6.97 -17.12
C GLU A 508 8.74 -5.43 -17.07
N GLU A 509 8.16 -4.80 -16.04
CA GLU A 509 8.10 -3.33 -15.87
C GLU A 509 9.30 -2.76 -15.07
N LEU A 510 9.48 -1.44 -15.13
CA LEU A 510 10.53 -0.72 -14.37
C LEU A 510 10.08 -0.36 -12.94
N GLY A 511 11.03 -0.30 -12.01
CA GLY A 511 10.81 -0.02 -10.57
C GLY A 511 10.79 -1.30 -9.72
N GLU A 512 10.37 -1.19 -8.45
CA GLU A 512 10.23 -2.34 -7.53
C GLU A 512 9.07 -3.27 -7.93
N GLY A 513 8.20 -2.83 -8.82
CA GLY A 513 7.02 -3.55 -9.30
C GLY A 513 5.86 -2.58 -9.55
N LEU A 514 4.63 -3.01 -9.21
CA LEU A 514 3.39 -2.31 -9.55
C LEU A 514 2.46 -2.13 -8.34
N VAL A 515 1.68 -1.06 -8.35
CA VAL A 515 0.59 -0.79 -7.41
C VAL A 515 -0.71 -0.57 -8.19
N PHE A 516 -1.75 -1.33 -7.81
CA PHE A 516 -3.09 -1.25 -8.36
C PHE A 516 -4.04 -0.63 -7.35
N LYS A 517 -4.78 0.42 -7.73
CA LYS A 517 -5.73 1.14 -6.86
C LYS A 517 -7.12 1.20 -7.50
N CYS A 518 -8.10 0.54 -6.88
CA CYS A 518 -9.48 0.51 -7.34
C CYS A 518 -10.10 1.91 -7.32
N LEU A 519 -10.76 2.32 -8.41
CA LEU A 519 -11.39 3.62 -8.52
C LEU A 519 -12.72 3.69 -7.75
N GLU A 520 -13.44 2.57 -7.64
CA GLU A 520 -14.83 2.59 -7.17
C GLU A 520 -15.00 2.29 -5.67
N ASP A 521 -14.06 1.57 -5.03
CA ASP A 521 -14.20 1.13 -3.63
C ASP A 521 -12.91 1.21 -2.78
N GLY A 522 -11.88 1.89 -3.27
CA GLY A 522 -10.66 2.21 -2.51
C GLY A 522 -9.71 1.03 -2.23
N ARG A 523 -10.07 -0.20 -2.59
CA ARG A 523 -9.18 -1.37 -2.43
C ARG A 523 -7.90 -1.21 -3.25
N SER A 524 -6.75 -1.51 -2.65
CA SER A 524 -5.46 -1.53 -3.35
C SER A 524 -4.68 -2.81 -3.07
N PHE A 525 -3.78 -3.16 -4.00
CA PHE A 525 -2.78 -4.20 -3.81
C PHE A 525 -1.51 -3.85 -4.58
N LYS A 526 -0.40 -4.50 -4.24
CA LYS A 526 0.90 -4.35 -4.90
C LYS A 526 1.42 -5.70 -5.40
N VAL A 527 2.14 -5.65 -6.51
CA VAL A 527 2.88 -6.77 -7.08
C VAL A 527 4.35 -6.36 -7.04
N LEU A 528 5.22 -7.15 -6.40
CA LEU A 528 6.65 -6.84 -6.35
C LEU A 528 7.36 -7.65 -7.43
N SER A 529 8.23 -7.00 -8.20
CA SER A 529 9.02 -7.64 -9.26
C SER A 529 10.00 -8.64 -8.65
N ASN A 530 9.85 -9.92 -8.97
CA ASN A 530 10.78 -10.98 -8.55
C ASN A 530 12.19 -10.68 -9.06
N THR A 531 12.29 -10.26 -10.33
CA THR A 531 13.53 -9.84 -10.97
C THR A 531 14.20 -8.69 -10.21
N TYR A 532 13.42 -7.76 -9.65
CA TYR A 532 13.95 -6.68 -8.81
C TYR A 532 14.42 -7.16 -7.44
N LEU A 533 13.61 -7.99 -6.75
CA LEU A 533 13.95 -8.57 -5.45
C LEU A 533 15.25 -9.40 -5.53
N GLU A 534 15.40 -10.23 -6.57
CA GLU A 534 16.63 -10.97 -6.85
C GLU A 534 17.84 -10.05 -7.09
N LYS A 535 17.69 -9.03 -7.95
CA LYS A 535 18.76 -8.13 -8.37
C LYS A 535 19.32 -7.28 -7.21
N HIS A 536 18.52 -7.06 -6.17
CA HIS A 536 18.82 -6.11 -5.10
C HIS A 536 18.85 -6.72 -3.67
N ASP A 537 18.70 -8.05 -3.56
CA ASP A 537 18.62 -8.85 -2.32
C ASP A 537 17.65 -8.31 -1.24
N VAL A 538 16.59 -7.65 -1.72
CA VAL A 538 15.47 -7.14 -0.90
C VAL A 538 14.39 -8.21 -0.72
#